data_AF-A0A8H7XEJ4-F1
#
_entry.id   AF-A0A8H7XEJ4-F1
#
_cell.length_a   1.000
_cell.length_b   1.000
_cell.length_c   1.000
_cell.angle_alpha   90.00
_cell.angle_beta   90.00
_cell.angle_gamma   90.00
#
_symmetry.space_group_name_H-M   'P 1'
#
loop_
_entity.id
_entity.type
_entity.pdbx_description
1 polymer ?
#
loop_
_entity_poly.entity_id
_entity_poly.type
_entity_poly.pdbx_seq_one_letter_code
_entity_poly.pdbx_strand_id
1 'polypeptide(L)'
;MPGQTIPIIFTLFPKLPLELQLTIWGLALPGPIIVRIVMKNISKGRIRAKSPIAALLHVSEESRAVALKKYELVENSVSGLEPIYFDFNSDTLFTDGMIAAFRFGNAKISRISNLF
;
A
#
# COMPACT_ATOMS: atom_id res chain seq x y z
N MET A 1 2.38 6.34 -40.54
CA MET A 1 1.11 6.09 -39.83
C MET A 1 1.43 5.47 -38.48
N PRO A 2 0.96 6.04 -37.36
CA PRO A 2 1.20 5.43 -36.05
C PRO A 2 0.41 4.12 -35.94
N GLY A 3 1.09 3.04 -35.56
CA GLY A 3 0.53 1.69 -35.49
C GLY A 3 -0.55 1.56 -34.42
N GLN A 4 -1.71 1.05 -34.82
CA GLN A 4 -2.85 0.82 -33.94
C GLN A 4 -2.55 -0.40 -33.05
N THR A 5 -2.25 -0.17 -31.77
CA THR A 5 -2.07 -1.24 -30.77
C THR A 5 -3.43 -1.72 -30.30
N ILE A 6 -3.78 -2.98 -30.59
CA ILE A 6 -4.96 -3.64 -30.02
C ILE A 6 -4.67 -3.91 -28.54
N PRO A 7 -5.47 -3.38 -27.59
CA PRO A 7 -5.25 -3.64 -26.18
C PRO A 7 -5.48 -5.12 -25.88
N ILE A 8 -4.50 -5.76 -25.25
CA ILE A 8 -4.63 -7.12 -24.74
C ILE A 8 -5.45 -7.05 -23.46
N ILE A 9 -6.74 -7.39 -23.53
CA ILE A 9 -7.66 -7.36 -22.40
C ILE A 9 -7.87 -8.79 -21.90
N PHE A 10 -7.63 -9.03 -20.61
CA PHE A 10 -7.93 -10.31 -19.97
C PHE A 10 -9.41 -10.38 -19.57
N THR A 11 -10.21 -11.16 -20.29
CA THR A 11 -11.69 -11.17 -20.16
C THR A 11 -12.25 -12.38 -19.41
N LEU A 12 -11.41 -13.33 -19.00
CA LEU A 12 -11.86 -14.59 -18.38
C LEU A 12 -12.09 -14.46 -16.87
N PHE A 13 -11.28 -13.66 -16.18
CA PHE A 13 -11.38 -13.50 -14.73
C PHE A 13 -12.76 -13.01 -14.26
N PRO A 14 -13.38 -11.98 -14.88
CA PRO A 14 -14.71 -11.51 -14.47
C PRO A 14 -15.83 -12.54 -14.68
N LYS A 15 -15.60 -13.62 -15.45
CA LYS A 15 -16.58 -14.68 -15.69
C LYS A 15 -16.57 -15.75 -14.59
N LEU A 16 -15.59 -15.74 -13.69
CA LEU A 16 -15.56 -16.65 -12.55
C LEU A 16 -16.67 -16.30 -11.56
N PRO A 17 -17.27 -17.29 -10.86
CA PRO A 17 -18.11 -17.03 -9.71
C PRO A 17 -17.43 -16.13 -8.69
N LEU A 18 -18.21 -15.26 -8.03
CA LEU A 18 -17.71 -14.26 -7.08
C LEU A 18 -16.81 -14.87 -6.00
N GLU A 19 -17.18 -16.03 -5.46
CA GLU A 19 -16.42 -16.73 -4.42
C GLU A 19 -15.00 -17.07 -4.88
N LEU A 20 -14.83 -17.51 -6.14
CA LEU A 20 -13.52 -17.82 -6.70
C LEU A 20 -12.70 -16.57 -6.94
N GLN A 21 -13.31 -15.48 -7.41
CA GLN A 21 -12.61 -14.21 -7.59
C GLN A 21 -12.07 -13.69 -6.25
N LEU A 22 -12.90 -13.69 -5.21
CA LEU A 22 -12.51 -13.27 -3.86
C LEU A 22 -11.42 -14.17 -3.28
N THR A 23 -11.51 -15.47 -3.51
CA THR A 23 -10.49 -16.44 -3.08
C THR A 23 -9.15 -16.17 -3.77
N ILE A 24 -9.15 -15.95 -5.08
CA ILE A 24 -7.92 -15.64 -5.83
C ILE A 24 -7.32 -14.33 -5.34
N TRP A 25 -8.12 -13.28 -5.13
CA TRP A 25 -7.60 -12.02 -4.57
C TRP A 25 -7.06 -12.18 -3.16
N GLY A 26 -7.71 -12.97 -2.31
CA GLY A 26 -7.21 -13.28 -0.97
C GLY A 26 -5.86 -14.01 -1.01
N LEU A 27 -5.71 -14.98 -1.91
CA LEU A 27 -4.46 -15.73 -2.10
C LEU A 27 -3.36 -14.89 -2.78
N ALA A 28 -3.73 -13.90 -3.58
CA ALA A 28 -2.80 -12.99 -4.22
C ALA A 28 -2.24 -11.93 -3.25
N LEU A 29 -2.87 -11.73 -2.08
CA LEU A 29 -2.36 -10.81 -1.08
C LEU A 29 -0.94 -11.21 -0.69
N PRO A 30 0.00 -10.26 -0.65
CA PRO A 30 1.33 -10.60 -0.18
C PRO A 30 1.24 -11.06 1.28
N GLY A 31 2.11 -12.02 1.62
CA GLY A 31 2.37 -12.39 3.00
C GLY A 31 2.97 -11.21 3.79
N PRO A 32 3.45 -11.46 5.02
CA PRO A 32 4.18 -10.45 5.79
C PRO A 32 5.32 -9.83 4.98
N ILE A 33 5.35 -8.50 4.85
CA ILE A 33 6.41 -7.81 4.11
C ILE A 33 7.21 -6.85 4.98
N ILE A 34 8.41 -6.49 4.51
CA ILE A 34 9.22 -5.44 5.10
C ILE A 34 8.98 -4.14 4.33
N VAL A 35 8.33 -3.17 4.96
CA VAL A 35 8.16 -1.83 4.41
C VAL A 35 9.38 -0.99 4.81
N ARG A 36 10.20 -0.65 3.82
CA ARG A 36 11.43 0.13 4.05
C ARG A 36 11.18 1.60 3.85
N ILE A 37 11.33 2.38 4.91
CA ILE A 37 11.31 3.84 4.87
C ILE A 37 12.74 4.36 4.76
N VAL A 38 13.04 5.00 3.62
CA VAL A 38 14.36 5.58 3.35
C VAL A 38 14.25 7.10 3.25
N MET A 39 15.12 7.81 3.98
CA MET A 39 15.24 9.24 3.86
C MET A 39 16.16 9.58 2.68
N LYS A 40 15.57 10.02 1.57
CA LYS A 40 16.34 10.31 0.34
C LYS A 40 17.05 11.66 0.38
N ASN A 41 16.54 12.61 1.15
CA ASN A 41 17.09 13.96 1.21
C ASN A 41 16.81 14.59 2.58
N ILE A 42 17.86 14.70 3.40
CA ILE A 42 17.81 15.25 4.75
C ILE A 42 17.44 16.74 4.71
N SER A 43 17.98 17.50 3.76
CA SER A 43 17.76 18.96 3.68
C SER A 43 16.38 19.37 3.19
N LYS A 44 15.67 18.49 2.45
CA LYS A 44 14.27 18.71 2.03
C LYS A 44 13.25 17.91 2.85
N GLY A 45 13.68 17.15 3.85
CA GLY A 45 12.81 16.36 4.73
C GLY A 45 11.91 15.35 4.02
N ARG A 46 12.25 14.94 2.78
CA ARG A 46 11.46 14.03 1.95
C ARG A 46 11.82 12.58 2.26
N ILE A 47 10.81 11.82 2.64
CA ILE A 47 10.93 10.41 3.00
C ILE A 47 10.12 9.60 2.01
N ARG A 48 10.70 8.53 1.45
CA ARG A 48 9.97 7.60 0.58
C ARG A 48 9.93 6.24 1.22
N ALA A 49 8.76 5.63 1.20
CA ALA A 49 8.63 4.21 1.48
C ALA A 49 8.79 3.42 0.19
N LYS A 50 9.52 2.32 0.27
CA LYS A 50 9.47 1.27 -0.74
C LYS A 50 8.54 0.19 -0.20
N SER A 51 7.35 0.07 -0.79
CA SER A 51 6.39 -0.98 -0.46
C SER A 51 6.00 -1.77 -1.71
N PRO A 52 6.08 -3.11 -1.68
CA PRO A 52 5.61 -3.97 -2.77
C PRO A 52 4.08 -4.12 -2.85
N ILE A 53 3.30 -3.56 -1.91
CA ILE A 53 1.83 -3.75 -1.82
C ILE A 53 1.07 -3.15 -3.01
N ALA A 54 1.71 -2.29 -3.81
CA ALA A 54 1.09 -1.53 -4.89
C ALA A 54 0.27 -2.38 -5.88
N ALA A 55 0.67 -3.63 -6.16
CA ALA A 55 0.04 -4.42 -7.21
C ALA A 55 -1.49 -4.56 -7.03
N LEU A 56 -1.96 -5.10 -5.91
CA LEU A 56 -3.40 -5.37 -5.73
C LEU A 56 -4.26 -4.11 -5.52
N LEU A 57 -3.65 -3.00 -5.10
CA LEU A 57 -4.35 -1.72 -4.98
C LEU A 57 -4.63 -1.07 -6.35
N HIS A 58 -3.89 -1.48 -7.39
CA HIS A 58 -3.94 -0.87 -8.71
C HIS A 58 -4.52 -1.78 -9.81
N VAL A 59 -4.70 -3.08 -9.55
CA VAL A 59 -5.20 -4.03 -10.58
C VAL A 59 -6.66 -3.79 -10.95
N SER A 60 -7.58 -3.79 -9.97
CA SER A 60 -9.02 -3.58 -10.19
C SER A 60 -9.69 -3.05 -8.93
N GLU A 61 -10.96 -2.67 -9.02
CA GLU A 61 -11.75 -2.21 -7.87
C GLU A 61 -11.98 -3.33 -6.86
N GLU A 62 -12.28 -4.54 -7.32
CA GLU A 62 -12.51 -5.71 -6.48
C GLU A 62 -11.23 -6.13 -5.73
N SER A 63 -10.10 -6.16 -6.45
CA SER A 63 -8.79 -6.43 -5.86
C SER A 63 -8.45 -5.40 -4.78
N ARG A 64 -8.73 -4.12 -5.05
CA ARG A 64 -8.54 -3.03 -4.07
C ARG A 64 -9.42 -3.22 -2.85
N ALA A 65 -10.70 -3.56 -3.02
CA ALA A 65 -11.61 -3.79 -1.92
C ALA A 65 -11.14 -4.94 -1.00
N VAL A 66 -10.56 -6.00 -1.58
CA VAL A 66 -9.96 -7.11 -0.80
C VAL A 66 -8.69 -6.64 -0.08
N ALA A 67 -7.79 -5.91 -0.76
CA ALA A 67 -6.57 -5.41 -0.15
C ALA A 67 -6.83 -4.43 1.01
N LEU A 68 -7.82 -3.54 0.88
CA LEU A 68 -8.17 -2.55 1.91
C LEU A 68 -8.80 -3.17 3.18
N LYS A 69 -9.18 -4.46 3.17
CA LYS A 69 -9.57 -5.18 4.39
C LYS A 69 -8.38 -5.52 5.28
N LYS A 70 -7.19 -5.68 4.68
CA LYS A 70 -5.95 -6.05 5.37
C LYS A 70 -5.05 -4.84 5.59
N TYR A 71 -4.95 -3.98 4.58
CA TYR A 71 -4.04 -2.85 4.59
C TYR A 71 -4.74 -1.56 4.94
N GLU A 72 -4.15 -0.82 5.88
CA GLU A 72 -4.62 0.50 6.26
C GLU A 72 -3.77 1.57 5.57
N LEU A 73 -4.43 2.65 5.14
CA LEU A 73 -3.73 3.82 4.63
C LEU A 73 -3.17 4.63 5.80
N VAL A 74 -1.85 4.70 5.87
CA VAL A 74 -1.11 5.59 6.77
C VAL A 74 -0.91 6.92 6.05
N GLU A 75 -1.86 7.83 6.26
CA GLU A 75 -1.73 9.23 5.86
C GLU A 75 -0.85 9.95 6.88
N ASN A 76 0.20 10.63 6.40
CA ASN A 76 1.07 11.40 7.27
C ASN A 76 0.96 12.88 6.91
N SER A 77 0.08 13.58 7.63
CA SER A 77 -0.22 15.01 7.42
C SER A 77 0.96 15.93 7.72
N VAL A 78 1.94 15.47 8.50
CA VAL A 78 2.93 16.38 9.10
C VAL A 78 4.23 16.47 8.30
N SER A 79 4.55 15.55 7.37
CA SER A 79 5.99 15.28 7.26
C SER A 79 6.55 14.59 6.00
N GLY A 80 6.14 14.98 4.78
CA GLY A 80 6.88 14.68 3.53
C GLY A 80 7.06 13.17 3.20
N LEU A 81 6.35 12.32 3.93
CA LEU A 81 6.21 10.88 3.69
C LEU A 81 5.01 10.71 2.76
N GLU A 82 5.22 10.05 1.63
CA GLU A 82 4.12 9.68 0.73
C GLU A 82 3.15 8.74 1.47
N PRO A 83 1.83 8.79 1.20
CA PRO A 83 0.87 7.87 1.83
C PRO A 83 1.27 6.42 1.56
N ILE A 84 1.22 5.59 2.60
CA ILE A 84 1.59 4.17 2.48
C ILE A 84 0.48 3.27 2.99
N TYR A 85 0.31 2.14 2.32
CA TYR A 85 -0.53 1.06 2.83
C TYR A 85 0.32 0.14 3.69
N PHE A 86 -0.16 -0.17 4.89
CA PHE A 86 0.56 -0.93 5.91
C PHE A 86 -0.40 -1.85 6.68
N ASP A 87 -0.03 -3.11 6.87
CA ASP A 87 -0.74 -4.04 7.76
C ASP A 87 -0.04 -4.08 9.12
N PHE A 88 -0.68 -3.48 10.14
CA PHE A 88 -0.11 -3.41 11.48
C PHE A 88 0.00 -4.75 12.21
N ASN A 89 -0.67 -5.79 11.73
CA ASN A 89 -0.64 -7.10 12.37
C ASN A 89 0.53 -7.96 11.89
N SER A 90 0.94 -7.78 10.62
CA SER A 90 1.92 -8.69 10.00
C SER A 90 3.11 -8.00 9.34
N ASP A 91 2.99 -6.74 8.91
CA ASP A 91 4.10 -6.07 8.24
C ASP A 91 5.15 -5.58 9.24
N THR A 92 6.41 -5.62 8.80
CA THR A 92 7.54 -5.10 9.57
C THR A 92 8.02 -3.79 8.98
N LEU A 93 8.12 -2.75 9.82
CA LEU A 93 8.69 -1.48 9.44
C LEU A 93 10.21 -1.51 9.58
N PHE A 94 10.94 -1.25 8.49
CA PHE A 94 12.37 -0.99 8.54
C PHE A 94 12.63 0.49 8.28
N THR A 95 13.37 1.16 9.16
CA THR A 95 13.75 2.56 8.99
C THR A 95 15.27 2.73 9.17
N ASP A 96 15.89 3.54 8.32
CA ASP A 96 17.34 3.84 8.39
C ASP A 96 17.69 4.92 9.45
N GLY A 97 16.79 5.22 10.39
CA GLY A 97 17.08 6.17 11.46
C GLY A 97 15.88 6.62 12.30
N MET A 98 16.17 7.11 13.50
CA MET A 98 15.16 7.50 14.50
C MET A 98 14.13 8.52 13.97
N ILE A 99 14.54 9.47 13.11
CA ILE A 99 13.62 10.49 12.57
C ILE A 99 12.48 9.85 11.75
N ALA A 100 12.81 8.82 10.95
CA ALA A 100 11.81 8.11 10.16
C ALA A 100 10.89 7.27 11.05
N ALA A 101 11.43 6.63 12.09
CA ALA A 101 10.65 5.88 13.09
C ALA A 101 9.67 6.80 13.86
N PHE A 102 10.15 7.93 14.38
CA PHE A 102 9.32 8.91 15.11
C PHE A 102 8.19 9.46 14.24
N ARG A 103 8.48 9.82 12.98
CA ARG A 103 7.47 10.33 12.04
C ARG A 103 6.40 9.31 11.69
N PHE A 104 6.77 8.03 11.57
CA PHE A 104 5.79 6.96 11.35
C PHE A 104 4.94 6.69 12.59
N GLY A 105 5.56 6.65 13.79
CA GLY A 105 4.84 6.49 15.06
C GLY A 105 3.80 7.59 15.30
N ASN A 106 4.14 8.84 15.00
CA ASN A 106 3.21 9.96 15.14
C ASN A 106 1.99 9.87 14.22
N ALA A 107 2.12 9.30 13.02
CA ALA A 107 0.99 9.10 12.11
C ALA A 107 -0.07 8.13 12.69
N LYS A 108 0.38 7.12 13.46
CA LYS A 108 -0.54 6.21 14.16
C LYS A 108 -1.27 6.90 15.31
N ILE A 109 -0.56 7.76 16.05
CA ILE A 109 -1.11 8.46 17.23
C ILE A 109 -2.12 9.55 16.83
N SER A 110 -1.84 10.33 15.78
CA SER A 110 -2.75 11.39 15.29
C SER A 110 -4.12 10.86 14.86
N ARG A 111 -4.23 9.57 14.56
CA ARG A 111 -5.49 8.93 14.16
C ARG A 111 -6.32 8.49 15.36
N ILE A 112 -5.69 8.11 16.48
CA ILE A 112 -6.40 7.77 17.74
C ILE A 112 -7.01 9.04 18.34
N SER A 113 -6.32 10.18 18.25
CA SER A 113 -6.85 11.46 18.74
C SER A 113 -8.01 12.04 17.91
N ASN A 114 -8.19 11.61 16.66
CA ASN A 114 -9.30 12.05 15.80
C ASN A 114 -10.55 11.14 15.90
N LEU A 115 -10.51 10.15 16.79
CA LEU A 115 -11.63 9.25 17.09
C LEU A 115 -12.32 9.59 18.43
N PHE A 116 -11.91 10.68 19.10
CA PHE A 116 -12.51 11.22 20.33
C PHE A 116 -12.80 12.72 20.19
#